data_AF-A0AAU2A2W4-F1
#
_entry.id   AF-A0AAU2A2W4-F1
#
_cell.length_a   1.000
_cell.length_b   1.000
_cell.length_c   1.000
_cell.angle_alpha   90.00
_cell.angle_beta   90.00
_cell.angle_gamma   90.00
#
_symmetry.space_group_name_H-M   'P 1'
#
loop_
_entity.id
_entity.type
_entity.pdbx_description
1 polymer ?
#
loop_
_entity_poly.entity_id
_entity_poly.type
_entity_poly.pdbx_seq_one_letter_code
_entity_poly.pdbx_strand_id
1 'polypeptide(L)'
;MFESIQWRCHVHANDRRSAERVVGRLADRLDRPVEIENYERYCKFPELAVLRLVSPLQCPTPERALMTVLECAWKIATPWSLGSQGPGNQHEFEGIAAANIGAHFNVPGVEWMEFRIADRH
;
A
#
# COMPACT_ATOMS: atom_id res chain seq x y z
N MET A 1 13.89 -3.43 -13.70
CA MET A 1 14.09 -2.53 -12.52
C MET A 1 12.78 -2.37 -11.75
N PHE A 2 12.82 -2.26 -10.41
CA PHE A 2 11.64 -1.98 -9.60
C PHE A 2 11.37 -0.47 -9.51
N GLU A 3 10.40 0.01 -10.28
CA GLU A 3 10.12 1.44 -10.40
C GLU A 3 9.26 1.98 -9.26
N SER A 4 8.23 1.22 -8.85
CA SER A 4 7.19 1.70 -7.94
C SER A 4 6.70 0.62 -6.97
N ILE A 5 6.18 1.07 -5.84
CA ILE A 5 5.29 0.29 -4.98
C ILE A 5 3.87 0.60 -5.40
N GLN A 6 3.12 -0.44 -5.76
CA GLN A 6 1.67 -0.34 -5.94
C GLN A 6 1.02 -0.61 -4.60
N TRP A 7 0.11 0.27 -4.20
CA TRP A 7 -0.67 0.08 -2.98
C TRP A 7 -2.14 -0.01 -3.30
N ARG A 8 -2.84 -0.81 -2.52
CA ARG A 8 -4.29 -0.80 -2.45
C ARG A 8 -4.69 -0.63 -1.00
N CYS A 9 -5.60 0.29 -0.70
CA CYS A 9 -6.09 0.45 0.67
C CYS A 9 -7.60 0.66 0.71
N HIS A 10 -8.21 0.16 1.78
CA HIS A 10 -9.57 0.48 2.14
C HIS A 10 -9.52 1.51 3.27
N VAL A 11 -10.22 2.62 3.06
CA VAL A 11 -10.16 3.78 3.96
C VAL A 11 -11.55 4.27 4.33
N HIS A 12 -11.70 4.75 5.56
CA HIS A 12 -12.88 5.46 6.00
C HIS A 12 -12.89 6.88 5.42
N ALA A 13 -13.66 7.09 4.36
CA ALA A 13 -13.74 8.34 3.61
C ALA A 13 -15.11 8.51 2.94
N ASN A 14 -15.86 9.52 3.38
CA ASN A 14 -17.20 9.83 2.86
C ASN A 14 -17.17 10.58 1.51
N ASP A 15 -16.01 11.12 1.14
CA ASP A 15 -15.79 11.87 -0.10
C ASP A 15 -14.31 11.82 -0.51
N ARG A 16 -14.01 12.28 -1.73
CA ARG A 16 -12.63 12.29 -2.25
C ARG A 16 -11.67 13.11 -1.39
N ARG A 17 -12.10 14.26 -0.87
CA ARG A 17 -11.27 15.15 -0.05
C ARG A 17 -10.86 14.50 1.27
N SER A 18 -11.74 13.70 1.86
CA SER A 18 -11.45 12.92 3.06
C SER A 18 -10.47 11.77 2.78
N ALA A 19 -10.59 11.10 1.62
CA ALA A 19 -9.60 10.12 1.16
C ALA A 19 -8.22 10.76 0.94
N GLU A 20 -8.16 11.93 0.29
CA GLU A 20 -6.92 12.68 0.07
C GLU A 20 -6.22 13.04 1.40
N ARG A 21 -6.98 13.34 2.46
CA ARG A 21 -6.41 13.53 3.82
C ARG A 21 -5.82 12.25 4.42
N VAL A 22 -6.35 11.07 4.09
CA VAL A 22 -5.73 9.79 4.48
C VAL A 22 -4.43 9.59 3.71
N VAL A 23 -4.43 9.88 2.40
CA VAL A 23 -3.25 9.77 1.53
C VAL A 23 -2.14 10.72 1.95
N GLY A 24 -2.46 11.97 2.34
CA GLY A 24 -1.48 12.89 2.91
C GLY A 24 -0.79 12.32 4.15
N ARG A 25 -1.56 11.72 5.07
CA ARG A 25 -0.99 11.05 6.26
C ARG A 25 -0.15 9.82 5.90
N LEU A 26 -0.53 9.06 4.87
CA LEU A 26 0.29 7.97 4.34
C LEU A 26 1.64 8.50 3.82
N ALA A 27 1.61 9.55 2.99
CA ALA A 27 2.81 10.17 2.42
C ALA A 27 3.74 10.69 3.53
N ASP A 28 3.19 11.38 4.53
CA ASP A 28 3.94 11.87 5.70
C ASP A 28 4.63 10.71 6.45
N ARG A 29 3.96 9.56 6.60
CA ARG A 29 4.56 8.38 7.27
C ARG A 29 5.62 7.70 6.43
N LEU A 30 5.44 7.66 5.12
CA LEU A 30 6.40 7.00 4.23
C LEU A 30 7.62 7.85 3.89
N ASP A 31 7.58 9.15 4.22
CA ASP A 31 8.60 10.15 3.84
C ASP A 31 8.85 10.14 2.32
N ARG A 32 7.77 9.98 1.56
CA ARG A 32 7.78 9.91 0.09
C ARG A 32 6.41 10.26 -0.48
N PRO A 33 6.33 10.73 -1.74
CA PRO A 33 5.06 10.96 -2.39
C PRO A 33 4.24 9.68 -2.54
N VAL A 34 2.93 9.83 -2.43
CA VAL A 34 1.92 8.81 -2.67
C VAL A 34 0.87 9.43 -3.59
N GLU A 35 0.74 8.90 -4.79
CA GLU A 35 -0.21 9.40 -5.78
C GLU A 35 -1.44 8.50 -5.83
N ILE A 36 -2.61 9.10 -6.03
CA ILE A 36 -3.87 8.34 -6.19
C ILE A 36 -4.05 8.03 -7.67
N GLU A 37 -3.92 6.75 -8.03
CA GLU A 37 -4.22 6.27 -9.38
C GLU A 37 -5.73 6.08 -9.57
N ASN A 38 -6.42 5.57 -8.55
CA ASN A 38 -7.86 5.35 -8.58
C ASN A 38 -8.53 5.65 -7.24
N TYR A 39 -9.73 6.21 -7.30
CA TYR A 39 -10.62 6.42 -6.17
C TYR A 39 -11.97 5.80 -6.50
N GLU A 40 -12.41 4.85 -5.69
CA GLU A 40 -13.71 4.20 -5.84
C GLU A 40 -14.45 4.16 -4.50
N ARG A 41 -15.71 4.58 -4.48
CA ARG A 41 -16.55 4.42 -3.29
C ARG A 41 -17.03 2.99 -3.19
N TYR A 42 -16.96 2.41 -2.00
CA TYR A 42 -17.42 1.06 -1.81
C TYR A 42 -18.96 1.02 -1.86
N CYS A 43 -19.52 0.26 -2.80
CA CYS A 43 -20.95 0.29 -3.09
C CYS A 43 -21.83 -0.19 -1.92
N LYS A 44 -21.28 -1.03 -1.03
CA LYS A 44 -22.01 -1.59 0.12
C LYS A 44 -21.89 -0.76 1.41
N PHE A 45 -20.83 0.03 1.53
CA PHE A 45 -20.51 0.80 2.75
C PHE A 45 -20.11 2.22 2.33
N PRO A 46 -21.06 3.18 2.34
CA PRO A 46 -20.84 4.55 1.87
C PRO A 46 -19.69 5.31 2.54
N GLU A 47 -19.32 4.89 3.76
CA GLU A 47 -18.23 5.39 4.57
C GLU A 47 -16.86 4.84 4.17
N LEU A 48 -16.80 3.86 3.25
CA LEU A 48 -15.56 3.26 2.77
C LEU A 48 -15.25 3.68 1.33
N ALA A 49 -13.97 3.91 1.08
CA ALA A 49 -13.42 4.06 -0.25
C ALA A 49 -12.26 3.09 -0.46
N VAL A 50 -12.14 2.57 -1.67
CA VAL A 50 -11.01 1.78 -2.14
C VAL A 50 -10.11 2.70 -2.96
N LEU A 51 -8.85 2.80 -2.55
CA LEU A 51 -7.84 3.58 -3.27
C LEU A 51 -6.81 2.65 -3.89
N ARG A 52 -6.45 2.94 -5.14
CA ARG A 52 -5.20 2.44 -5.73
C ARG A 52 -4.21 3.59 -5.71
N LEU A 53 -3.04 3.35 -5.13
CA LEU A 53 -2.02 4.35 -4.95
C LEU A 53 -0.70 3.85 -5.51
N VAL A 54 0.19 4.78 -5.84
CA VAL A 54 1.54 4.46 -6.28
C VAL A 54 2.56 5.33 -5.54
N SER A 55 3.69 4.72 -5.19
CA SER A 55 4.85 5.43 -4.65
C SER A 55 6.10 5.04 -5.42
N PRO A 56 7.06 5.96 -5.61
CA PRO A 56 8.34 5.61 -6.23
C PRO A 56 9.14 4.63 -5.35
N LEU A 57 9.84 3.71 -6.01
CA LEU A 57 10.73 2.72 -5.39
C LEU A 57 12.16 2.80 -5.93
N GLN A 58 12.30 2.87 -7.26
CA GLN A 58 13.57 3.07 -7.97
C GLN A 58 14.72 2.16 -7.47
N CYS A 59 14.45 0.87 -7.30
CA CYS A 59 15.41 -0.09 -6.79
C CYS A 59 15.95 -0.99 -7.92
N PRO A 60 17.29 -1.16 -8.04
CA PRO A 60 17.88 -1.96 -9.11
C PRO A 60 17.87 -3.47 -8.83
N THR A 61 17.81 -3.88 -7.56
CA THR A 61 17.85 -5.30 -7.17
C THR A 61 16.60 -5.71 -6.39
N PRO A 62 16.15 -6.98 -6.51
CA PRO A 62 14.99 -7.49 -5.77
C PRO A 62 15.12 -7.37 -4.26
N GLU A 63 16.29 -7.64 -3.69
CA GLU A 63 16.53 -7.61 -2.24
C GLU A 63 16.37 -6.19 -1.70
N ARG A 64 16.92 -5.20 -2.41
CA ARG A 64 16.81 -3.79 -2.03
C ARG A 64 15.38 -3.28 -2.18
N ALA A 65 14.68 -3.71 -3.24
CA ALA A 65 13.27 -3.41 -3.44
C ALA A 65 12.41 -3.96 -2.30
N LEU A 66 12.61 -5.24 -1.95
CA LEU A 66 11.90 -5.91 -0.85
C LEU A 66 12.16 -5.23 0.50
N MET A 67 13.43 -4.99 0.84
CA MET A 67 13.75 -4.33 2.12
C MET A 67 13.16 -2.91 2.19
N THR A 68 13.23 -2.15 1.10
CA THR A 68 12.66 -0.79 1.07
C THR A 68 11.14 -0.80 1.22
N VAL A 69 10.42 -1.74 0.58
CA VAL A 69 8.96 -1.83 0.74
C VAL A 69 8.58 -2.32 2.14
N LEU A 70 9.35 -3.23 2.74
CA LEU A 70 9.10 -3.68 4.11
C LEU A 70 9.30 -2.55 5.13
N GLU A 71 10.34 -1.73 4.98
CA GLU A 71 10.53 -0.52 5.80
C GLU A 71 9.36 0.45 5.66
N CYS A 72 8.83 0.63 4.45
CA CYS A 72 7.63 1.43 4.21
C CYS A 72 6.40 0.83 4.89
N ALA A 73 6.18 -0.46 4.70
CA ALA A 73 5.06 -1.22 5.25
C ALA A 73 5.05 -1.16 6.78
N TRP A 74 6.19 -1.33 7.43
CA TRP A 74 6.34 -1.23 8.89
C TRP A 74 5.97 0.14 9.47
N LYS A 75 6.23 1.23 8.74
CA LYS A 75 5.82 2.57 9.16
C LYS A 75 4.30 2.74 9.14
N ILE A 76 3.60 2.00 8.28
CA ILE A 76 2.15 2.07 8.12
C ILE A 76 1.43 1.16 9.11
N ALA A 77 1.80 -0.12 9.19
CA ALA A 77 1.06 -1.10 9.98
C ALA A 77 1.94 -2.28 10.45
N THR A 78 1.44 -3.02 11.45
CA THR A 78 2.02 -4.29 11.90
C THR A 78 0.97 -5.21 12.53
N PRO A 79 1.01 -6.54 12.31
CA PRO A 79 1.90 -7.26 11.38
C PRO A 79 1.44 -7.20 9.92
N TRP A 80 2.33 -7.61 9.01
CA TRP A 80 2.03 -7.86 7.60
C TRP A 80 2.15 -9.36 7.29
N SER A 81 1.21 -9.89 6.52
CA SER A 81 1.34 -11.20 5.87
C SER A 81 2.05 -11.01 4.54
N LEU A 82 3.10 -11.76 4.27
CA LEU A 82 3.93 -11.62 3.06
C LEU A 82 3.73 -12.81 2.12
N GLY A 83 3.76 -12.54 0.82
CA GLY A 83 3.69 -13.53 -0.25
C GLY A 83 4.61 -13.19 -1.40
N SER A 84 4.94 -14.20 -2.20
CA SER A 84 5.53 -14.03 -3.52
C SER A 84 4.66 -14.77 -4.55
N GLN A 85 4.44 -14.13 -5.69
CA GLN A 85 3.63 -14.69 -6.77
C GLN A 85 4.57 -15.17 -7.88
N GLY A 86 4.37 -16.41 -8.34
CA GLY A 86 4.99 -16.95 -9.56
C GLY A 86 6.00 -18.10 -9.32
N PRO A 87 5.94 -19.19 -10.12
CA PRO A 87 7.03 -20.14 -10.24
C PRO A 87 8.16 -19.54 -11.13
N GLY A 88 9.37 -19.39 -10.61
CA GLY A 88 10.57 -19.02 -11.39
C GLY A 88 11.17 -17.63 -11.09
N ASN A 89 11.89 -17.06 -12.07
CA ASN A 89 12.64 -15.79 -11.98
C ASN A 89 11.75 -14.51 -12.01
N GLN A 90 10.43 -14.62 -11.80
CA GLN A 90 9.58 -13.44 -11.70
C GLN A 90 9.66 -12.90 -10.28
N HIS A 91 10.32 -11.75 -10.13
CA HIS A 91 10.48 -11.11 -8.83
C HIS A 91 9.24 -10.25 -8.51
N GLU A 92 8.16 -10.92 -8.09
CA GLU A 92 6.95 -10.28 -7.60
C GLU A 92 6.74 -10.57 -6.11
N PHE A 93 6.57 -9.50 -5.33
CA PHE A 93 6.33 -9.59 -3.89
C PHE A 93 5.08 -8.81 -3.52
N GLU A 94 4.30 -9.38 -2.61
CA GLU A 94 3.10 -8.77 -2.06
C GLU A 94 3.09 -8.86 -0.54
N GLY A 95 2.34 -7.94 0.07
CA GLY A 95 2.07 -8.01 1.49
C GLY A 95 0.74 -7.39 1.83
N ILE A 96 0.07 -7.96 2.82
CA ILE A 96 -1.27 -7.54 3.26
C ILE A 96 -1.25 -7.28 4.76
N ALA A 97 -1.85 -6.16 5.19
CA ALA A 97 -2.19 -5.86 6.56
C ALA A 97 -3.69 -5.57 6.65
N ALA A 98 -4.35 -6.09 7.68
CA ALA A 98 -5.78 -5.88 7.86
C ALA A 98 -6.16 -5.82 9.34
N ALA A 99 -6.96 -4.81 9.72
CA ALA A 99 -7.29 -4.54 11.11
C ALA A 99 -8.15 -5.65 11.72
N ASN A 100 -9.05 -6.23 10.92
CA ASN A 100 -9.93 -7.32 11.33
C ASN A 100 -9.23 -8.66 11.60
N ILE A 101 -7.96 -8.80 11.21
CA ILE A 101 -7.10 -9.97 11.53
C ILE A 101 -5.98 -9.60 12.51
N GLY A 102 -6.06 -8.42 13.13
CA GLY A 102 -5.16 -8.00 14.20
C GLY A 102 -4.01 -7.06 13.79
N ALA A 103 -3.98 -6.55 12.56
CA ALA A 103 -3.01 -5.52 12.19
C ALA A 103 -3.34 -4.17 12.86
N HIS A 104 -2.34 -3.59 13.51
CA HIS A 104 -2.39 -2.24 14.04
C HIS A 104 -1.89 -1.25 12.98
N PHE A 105 -2.73 -0.29 12.59
CA PHE A 105 -2.38 0.78 11.65
C PHE A 105 -1.96 2.04 12.39
N ASN A 106 -0.81 2.59 12.01
CA ASN A 106 -0.29 3.87 12.48
C ASN A 106 -0.82 5.06 11.66
N VAL A 107 -1.64 4.79 10.64
CA VAL A 107 -2.32 5.79 9.82
C VAL A 107 -3.84 5.72 10.07
N PRO A 108 -4.44 6.70 10.77
CA PRO A 108 -5.84 6.61 11.14
C PRO A 108 -6.77 6.66 9.92
N GLY A 109 -7.79 5.81 9.92
CA GLY A 109 -8.77 5.72 8.82
C GLY A 109 -8.38 4.72 7.72
N VAL A 110 -7.31 3.95 7.89
CA VAL A 110 -7.00 2.77 7.07
C VAL A 110 -7.42 1.53 7.85
N GLU A 111 -8.15 0.62 7.21
CA GLU A 111 -8.60 -0.64 7.83
C GLU A 111 -7.99 -1.89 7.17
N TRP A 112 -7.54 -1.75 5.93
CA TRP A 112 -6.94 -2.80 5.14
C TRP A 112 -5.97 -2.18 4.13
N MET A 113 -4.81 -2.82 3.94
CA MET A 113 -3.83 -2.37 2.96
C MET A 113 -3.04 -3.52 2.38
N GLU A 114 -2.73 -3.40 1.10
CA GLU A 114 -1.88 -4.30 0.34
C GLU A 114 -0.81 -3.48 -0.35
N PHE A 115 0.39 -4.05 -0.44
CA PHE A 115 1.42 -3.59 -1.36
C PHE A 115 1.75 -4.69 -2.37
N ARG A 116 2.16 -4.27 -3.57
CA ARG A 116 2.78 -5.11 -4.58
C ARG A 116 3.99 -4.39 -5.17
N ILE A 117 5.08 -5.13 -5.33
CA ILE A 117 6.24 -4.70 -6.11
C ILE A 117 6.53 -5.78 -7.15
N ALA A 118 6.85 -5.36 -8.37
CA ALA A 118 7.19 -6.25 -9.47
C ALA A 118 8.31 -5.62 -10.29
N ASP A 119 9.17 -6.47 -10.84
CA ASP A 119 10.22 -6.01 -11.74
C ASP A 119 9.63 -5.64 -13.10
N ARG A 120 9.89 -4.41 -13.59
CA ARG A 120 9.57 -4.08 -14.99
C ARG A 120 10.60 -4.72 -15.90
N HIS A 121 10.11 -5.64 -16.74
CA HIS A 121 10.81 -6.20 -17.89
C HIS A 121 10.94 -5.17 -19.02
#